data_AF-A0A0A9WK92-F1
#
_entry.id   AF-A0A0A9WK92-F1
#
_cell.length_a   1.000
_cell.length_b   1.000
_cell.length_c   1.000
_cell.angle_alpha   90.00
_cell.angle_beta   90.00
_cell.angle_gamma   90.00
#
_symmetry.space_group_name_H-M   'P 1'
#
loop_
_entity.id
_entity.type
_entity.pdbx_description
1 polymer ?
#
loop_
_entity_poly.entity_id
_entity_poly.type
_entity_poly.pdbx_seq_one_letter_code
_entity_poly.pdbx_strand_id
1 'polypeptide(L)'
;QEFNDWLQDKAEAIGFIAEIDSPHEHKVLGEKNSKYTPSSRARCISCDSTEHTNLESCNKFKKLSVESRYKYATANRICFLCLKRGHQSIVCRSPITCKVCKRRHHELMHSRLRSE
;
A
#
# COMPACT_ATOMS: atom_id res chain seq x y z
N GLN A 1 -2.75 -15.12 -19.74
CA GLN A 1 -4.04 -14.45 -19.49
C GLN A 1 -4.39 -14.61 -18.01
N GLU A 2 -3.52 -14.11 -17.13
CA GLU A 2 -3.48 -14.49 -15.70
C GLU A 2 -3.85 -13.33 -14.75
N PHE A 3 -4.09 -12.14 -15.32
CA PHE A 3 -4.44 -10.94 -14.55
C PHE A 3 -5.92 -10.90 -14.14
N ASN A 4 -6.80 -11.52 -14.94
CA ASN A 4 -8.26 -11.52 -14.70
C ASN A 4 -8.70 -12.60 -13.69
N ASP A 5 -8.02 -13.75 -13.66
CA ASP A 5 -8.32 -14.85 -12.73
C ASP A 5 -8.09 -14.42 -11.26
N TRP A 6 -7.06 -13.60 -11.03
CA TRP A 6 -6.73 -13.04 -9.73
C TRP A 6 -7.76 -12.04 -9.17
N LEU A 7 -8.56 -11.40 -10.03
CA LEU A 7 -9.62 -10.51 -9.58
C LEU A 7 -10.89 -11.26 -9.14
N GLN A 8 -11.06 -12.52 -9.57
CA GLN A 8 -12.28 -13.27 -9.38
C GLN A 8 -12.32 -14.04 -8.04
N ASP A 9 -11.16 -14.49 -7.55
CA ASP A 9 -11.02 -15.20 -6.25
C ASP A 9 -11.47 -14.39 -5.02
N LYS A 10 -11.62 -13.06 -5.16
CA LYS A 10 -11.97 -12.17 -4.05
C LYS A 10 -13.48 -11.91 -3.88
N ALA A 11 -14.34 -12.52 -4.70
CA ALA A 11 -15.78 -12.22 -4.72
C ALA A 11 -16.65 -13.14 -3.86
N GLU A 12 -16.12 -14.23 -3.27
CA GLU A 12 -16.96 -15.25 -2.62
C GLU A 12 -16.74 -15.32 -1.11
N ALA A 13 -17.37 -14.40 -0.37
CA ALA A 13 -17.67 -14.59 1.05
C ALA A 13 -18.77 -13.62 1.53
N ILE A 14 -19.96 -13.68 0.91
CA ILE A 14 -21.17 -13.10 1.50
C ILE A 14 -22.23 -14.20 1.50
N GLY A 15 -22.39 -14.87 2.63
CA GLY A 15 -23.40 -15.91 2.79
C GLY A 15 -23.35 -16.54 4.17
N PHE A 16 -23.84 -15.82 5.19
CA PHE A 16 -24.60 -16.35 6.34
C PHE A 16 -24.99 -15.16 7.24
N ILE A 17 -26.19 -14.60 7.02
CA ILE A 17 -26.82 -13.68 7.98
C ILE A 17 -28.00 -14.44 8.58
N ALA A 18 -27.90 -14.77 9.86
CA ALA A 18 -29.02 -15.05 10.76
C ALA A 18 -28.74 -14.20 12.03
N GLU A 19 -29.44 -13.07 12.15
CA GLU A 19 -30.48 -12.82 13.18
C GLU A 19 -29.86 -12.24 14.48
N ILE A 20 -29.76 -10.90 14.59
CA ILE A 20 -30.54 -9.99 15.48
C ILE A 20 -30.38 -10.38 16.97
N ASP A 21 -29.73 -9.60 17.84
CA ASP A 21 -30.22 -8.34 18.41
C ASP A 21 -29.10 -7.62 19.21
N SER A 22 -28.93 -6.29 19.05
CA SER A 22 -28.63 -5.35 20.15
C SER A 22 -28.24 -3.96 19.61
N PRO A 23 -28.92 -2.87 20.04
CA PRO A 23 -28.71 -1.52 19.52
C PRO A 23 -27.43 -0.88 20.07
N HIS A 24 -26.42 -0.70 19.23
CA HIS A 24 -25.30 0.20 19.52
C HIS A 24 -25.21 1.30 18.46
N GLU A 25 -25.36 2.52 18.96
CA GLU A 25 -25.46 3.77 18.23
C GLU A 25 -24.33 4.00 17.21
N HIS A 26 -24.69 4.39 15.99
CA HIS A 26 -23.74 4.87 14.99
C HIS A 26 -23.37 6.33 15.26
N LYS A 27 -22.38 6.54 16.14
CA LYS A 27 -21.74 7.85 16.29
C LYS A 27 -20.79 8.10 15.12
N VAL A 28 -21.24 8.95 14.18
CA VAL A 28 -20.37 9.59 13.20
C VAL A 28 -19.44 10.54 13.95
N LEU A 29 -18.20 10.11 14.19
CA LEU A 29 -17.13 10.99 14.68
C LEU A 29 -15.86 10.77 13.85
N GLY A 30 -15.60 11.73 12.98
CA GLY A 30 -14.26 11.97 12.46
C GLY A 30 -13.40 12.53 13.59
N GLU A 31 -12.63 11.68 14.24
CA GLU A 31 -11.65 12.14 15.24
C GLU A 31 -10.31 11.41 15.06
N LYS A 32 -9.30 12.25 14.93
CA LYS A 32 -7.91 11.90 14.64
C LYS A 32 -7.30 11.41 15.95
N ASN A 33 -7.22 10.10 16.17
CA ASN A 33 -6.54 9.56 17.35
C ASN A 33 -5.44 8.58 16.96
N SER A 34 -4.39 9.12 16.34
CA SER A 34 -3.12 8.40 16.27
C SER A 34 -2.46 8.51 17.65
N LYS A 35 -2.77 7.55 18.52
CA LYS A 35 -2.02 7.31 19.76
C LYS A 35 -0.58 6.98 19.35
N TYR A 36 0.26 8.00 19.24
CA TYR A 36 1.70 7.82 19.02
C TYR A 36 2.29 7.31 20.33
N THR A 37 2.21 6.00 20.57
CA THR A 37 3.05 5.34 21.56
C THR A 37 4.49 5.44 21.05
N PRO A 38 5.41 6.14 21.72
CA PRO A 38 6.81 6.13 21.34
C PRO A 38 7.40 4.79 21.79
N SER A 39 7.35 3.75 20.94
CA SER A 39 8.07 2.52 21.27
C SER A 39 8.42 1.70 20.04
N SER A 40 9.70 1.31 20.00
CA SER A 40 10.47 0.70 18.91
C SER A 40 10.82 1.67 17.78
N ARG A 41 12.14 1.91 17.61
CA ARG A 41 12.72 2.55 16.40
C ARG A 41 12.02 1.97 15.17
N ALA A 42 11.32 2.83 14.42
CA ALA A 42 10.64 2.39 13.21
C ALA A 42 11.70 1.78 12.27
N ARG A 43 11.47 0.52 11.88
CA ARG A 43 12.36 -0.23 10.98
C ARG A 43 11.81 -0.19 9.56
N CYS A 44 12.71 -0.25 8.58
CA CYS A 44 12.32 -0.42 7.19
C CYS A 44 11.62 -1.78 7.00
N ILE A 45 10.41 -1.77 6.45
CA ILE A 45 9.65 -3.01 6.22
C ILE A 45 10.32 -3.96 5.21
N SER A 46 11.19 -3.46 4.34
CA SER A 46 11.85 -4.27 3.29
C SER A 46 13.15 -4.92 3.75
N CYS A 47 13.97 -4.21 4.54
CA CYS A 47 15.29 -4.68 4.96
C CYS A 47 15.48 -4.76 6.48
N ASP A 48 14.44 -4.47 7.26
CA ASP A 48 14.43 -4.49 8.73
C ASP A 48 15.46 -3.55 9.41
N SER A 49 16.14 -2.70 8.63
CA SER A 49 17.11 -1.75 9.15
C SER A 49 16.45 -0.63 9.95
N THR A 50 17.09 -0.18 11.02
CA THR A 50 16.69 0.99 11.82
C THR A 50 17.20 2.32 11.26
N GLU A 51 18.15 2.28 10.34
CA GLU A 51 18.77 3.47 9.73
C GLU A 51 17.80 4.29 8.87
N HIS A 52 16.77 3.63 8.34
CA HIS A 52 15.75 4.27 7.53
C HIS A 52 14.41 3.57 7.72
N THR A 53 13.33 4.34 7.54
CA THR A 53 11.95 3.87 7.65
C THR A 53 11.23 3.84 6.31
N ASN A 54 11.67 4.68 5.38
CA ASN A 54 11.03 4.88 4.08
C ASN A 54 11.61 3.93 3.03
N LEU A 55 10.75 3.37 2.18
CA LEU A 55 11.16 2.49 1.07
C LEU A 55 11.96 3.25 0.00
N GLU A 56 11.75 4.55 -0.11
CA GLU A 56 12.52 5.44 -0.99
C GLU A 56 14.01 5.48 -0.64
N SER A 57 14.39 5.25 0.61
CA SER A 57 15.78 5.18 1.05
C SER A 57 16.31 3.75 1.09
N CYS A 58 15.44 2.75 0.91
CA CYS A 58 15.80 1.35 1.03
C CYS A 58 16.45 0.81 -0.25
N ASN A 59 17.76 0.55 -0.19
CA ASN A 59 18.49 -0.01 -1.33
C ASN A 59 18.00 -1.42 -1.69
N LYS A 60 17.61 -2.25 -0.69
CA LYS A 60 17.05 -3.58 -0.93
C LYS A 60 15.78 -3.51 -1.78
N PHE A 61 14.89 -2.57 -1.46
CA PHE A 61 13.67 -2.33 -2.23
C PHE A 61 13.98 -1.80 -3.64
N LYS A 62 14.92 -0.87 -3.78
CA LYS A 62 15.35 -0.34 -5.10
C LYS A 62 15.97 -1.42 -6.00
N LYS A 63 16.68 -2.38 -5.43
CA LYS A 63 17.29 -3.49 -6.18
C LYS A 63 16.29 -4.51 -6.70
N LEU A 64 15.06 -4.54 -6.16
CA LEU A 64 14.01 -5.42 -6.68
C LEU A 64 13.64 -5.05 -8.12
N SER A 65 13.37 -6.06 -8.94
CA SER A 65 12.72 -5.90 -10.24
C SER A 65 11.36 -5.22 -10.07
N VAL A 66 10.87 -4.58 -11.13
CA VAL A 66 9.63 -3.79 -11.05
C VAL A 66 8.44 -4.68 -10.69
N GLU A 67 8.29 -5.85 -11.31
CA GLU A 67 7.29 -6.85 -10.90
C GLU A 67 7.40 -7.21 -9.42
N SER A 68 8.62 -7.44 -8.92
CA SER A 68 8.85 -7.75 -7.51
C SER A 68 8.48 -6.58 -6.59
N ARG A 69 8.70 -5.32 -7.00
CA ARG A 69 8.25 -4.14 -6.25
C ARG A 69 6.74 -4.07 -6.18
N TYR A 70 6.03 -4.32 -7.28
CA TYR A 70 4.57 -4.36 -7.31
C TYR A 70 4.02 -5.50 -6.43
N LYS A 71 4.54 -6.72 -6.60
CA LYS A 71 4.17 -7.89 -5.76
C LYS A 71 4.39 -7.60 -4.28
N TYR A 72 5.57 -7.07 -3.94
CA TYR A 72 5.92 -6.71 -2.57
C TYR A 72 5.01 -5.62 -2.00
N ALA A 73 4.74 -4.57 -2.77
CA ALA A 73 3.89 -3.48 -2.34
C ALA A 73 2.43 -3.90 -2.15
N THR A 74 1.91 -4.76 -3.03
CA THR A 74 0.57 -5.35 -2.90
C THR A 74 0.47 -6.22 -1.64
N ALA A 75 1.41 -7.14 -1.45
CA ALA A 75 1.43 -8.06 -0.30
C ALA A 75 1.48 -7.32 1.04
N ASN A 76 2.21 -6.20 1.10
CA ASN A 76 2.40 -5.42 2.33
C ASN A 76 1.47 -4.19 2.44
N ARG A 77 0.43 -4.08 1.59
CA ARG A 77 -0.52 -2.95 1.57
C ARG A 77 0.19 -1.58 1.52
N ILE A 78 1.22 -1.48 0.69
CA ILE A 78 1.97 -0.27 0.41
C ILE A 78 1.32 0.46 -0.77
N CYS A 79 1.14 1.77 -0.62
CA CYS A 79 0.61 2.62 -1.67
C CYS A 79 1.62 2.77 -2.82
N PHE A 80 1.20 2.50 -4.06
CA PHE A 80 2.08 2.64 -5.23
C PHE A 80 2.40 4.10 -5.58
N LEU A 81 1.65 5.06 -5.01
CA LEU A 81 1.87 6.48 -5.20
C LEU A 81 2.93 7.03 -4.27
N CYS A 82 2.78 6.80 -2.97
CA CYS A 82 3.62 7.43 -1.94
C CYS A 82 4.54 6.46 -1.21
N LEU A 83 4.51 5.17 -1.53
CA LEU A 83 5.28 4.09 -0.90
C LEU A 83 5.13 3.98 0.63
N LYS A 84 4.03 4.53 1.18
CA LYS A 84 3.67 4.41 2.59
C LYS A 84 2.68 3.26 2.78
N ARG A 85 2.76 2.60 3.93
CA ARG A 85 1.79 1.59 4.38
C ARG A 85 0.48 2.23 4.86
N GLY A 86 -0.58 1.43 4.88
CA GLY A 86 -1.86 1.80 5.52
C GLY A 86 -2.93 2.33 4.58
N HIS A 87 -2.64 2.47 3.28
CA HIS A 87 -3.66 2.82 2.29
C HIS A 87 -3.22 2.37 0.88
N GLN A 88 -4.18 2.33 -0.05
CA GLN A 88 -3.94 2.00 -1.45
C GLN A 88 -3.91 3.25 -2.33
N SER A 89 -3.39 3.12 -3.54
CA SER A 89 -3.27 4.23 -4.50
C SER A 89 -4.61 4.91 -4.82
N ILE A 90 -5.71 4.15 -4.83
CA ILE A 90 -7.06 4.66 -5.12
C ILE A 90 -7.56 5.68 -4.09
N VAL A 91 -7.23 5.50 -2.81
CA VAL A 91 -7.59 6.43 -1.72
C VAL A 91 -6.45 7.37 -1.35
N CYS A 92 -5.33 7.31 -2.07
CA CYS A 92 -4.18 8.14 -1.80
C CYS A 92 -4.43 9.59 -2.24
N ARG A 93 -4.39 10.51 -1.27
CA ARG A 93 -4.59 11.95 -1.49
C ARG A 93 -3.31 12.68 -1.88
N SER A 94 -2.18 11.98 -1.97
CA SER A 94 -0.92 12.62 -2.34
C SER A 94 -0.98 13.08 -3.81
N PRO A 95 -0.59 14.33 -4.12
CA PRO A 95 -0.57 14.87 -5.48
C PRO A 95 0.65 14.35 -6.26
N ILE A 96 0.84 13.03 -6.27
CA ILE A 96 2.00 12.39 -6.89
C ILE A 96 1.66 12.08 -8.34
N THR A 97 2.47 12.65 -9.22
CA THR A 97 2.46 12.37 -10.65
C THR A 97 3.87 12.03 -11.05
N CYS A 98 4.04 10.93 -11.79
CA CYS A 98 5.36 10.52 -12.19
C CYS A 98 5.97 11.53 -13.15
N LYS A 99 7.20 11.98 -12.87
CA LYS A 99 7.92 12.95 -13.70
C LYS A 99 8.22 12.42 -15.11
N VAL A 100 8.38 11.09 -15.25
CA VAL A 100 8.80 10.40 -16.47
C VAL A 100 7.63 10.21 -17.45
N CYS A 101 6.53 9.59 -17.02
CA CYS A 101 5.39 9.30 -17.92
C CYS A 101 4.10 10.08 -17.62
N LYS A 102 4.14 10.98 -16.64
CA LYS A 102 2.98 11.80 -16.22
C LYS A 102 1.77 10.98 -15.73
N ARG A 103 1.93 9.69 -15.41
CA ARG A 103 0.90 8.84 -14.80
C ARG A 103 0.98 8.82 -13.28
N ARG A 104 -0.07 8.28 -12.65
CA ARG A 104 -0.27 8.30 -11.20
C ARG A 104 0.43 7.11 -10.52
N HIS A 105 1.75 7.20 -10.33
CA HIS A 105 2.57 6.26 -9.55
C HIS A 105 3.89 6.88 -9.08
N HIS A 106 4.53 6.26 -8.07
CA HIS A 106 5.86 6.63 -7.59
C HIS A 106 6.93 6.31 -8.64
N GLU A 107 8.00 7.11 -8.74
CA GLU A 107 9.11 6.88 -9.69
C GLU A 107 9.72 5.47 -9.57
N LEU A 108 9.82 4.92 -8.36
CA LEU A 108 10.29 3.55 -8.11
C LEU A 108 9.34 2.45 -8.63
N MET A 109 8.13 2.77 -9.05
CA MET A 109 7.20 1.82 -9.68
C MET A 109 7.30 1.83 -11.21
N HIS A 110 8.21 2.62 -11.80
CA HIS A 110 8.42 2.58 -13.24
C HIS A 110 8.96 1.23 -13.72
N SER A 111 8.17 0.53 -14.53
CA SER A 111 8.65 -0.56 -15.38
C SER A 111 9.53 0.06 -16.46
N ARG A 112 10.85 -0.09 -16.35
CA ARG A 112 11.77 0.44 -17.35
C ARG A 112 11.51 -0.27 -18.68
N LEU A 113 10.95 0.46 -19.65
CA LEU A 113 11.27 0.33 -21.09
C LEU A 113 11.16 1.71 -21.78
N ARG A 114 12.23 2.48 -21.62
CA ARG A 114 12.86 3.42 -22.59
C ARG A 114 14.25 3.66 -21.99
N SER A 115 15.28 2.89 -22.36
CA SER A 115 16.01 2.74 -23.64
C SER A 115 17.11 3.78 -23.78
N GLU A 116 18.31 3.24 -24.05
CA GLU A 116 19.64 3.86 -24.20
C GLU A 116 20.35 4.41 -22.95
#